data_AF-A0A920PXW2-F1
#
_entry.id   AF-A0A920PXW2-F1
#
_cell.length_a   1.000
_cell.length_b   1.000
_cell.length_c   1.000
_cell.angle_alpha   90.00
_cell.angle_beta   90.00
_cell.angle_gamma   90.00
#
_symmetry.space_group_name_H-M   'P 1'
#
loop_
_entity.id
_entity.type
_entity.pdbx_description
1 polymer ?
#
loop_
_entity_poly.entity_id
_entity_poly.type
_entity_poly.pdbx_seq_one_letter_code
_entity_poly.pdbx_strand_id
1 'polypeptide(L)'
;MSTRDLIGYGANPPVVKWPNGARIAVSVVVNYEEGSEYSVLDGDPRQETGGESPSPMGPGERDLANESFYEYGSRVGVWRLMRVMEKNNVKGTFFACALALERNPEVGPEIIRQGHEVMGHGNRWEEYYKMDRDSEREAIRQAVESITRTSGQRPIGWYTRYGPSLNTRELVFEEGGFEYDCNAYNDDLPYYTQVHGKPWLVVPYSMEGKRFQVLARRVDHTQRFL
;
A
#
# COMPACT_ATOMS: atom_id res chain seq x y z
N MET A 1 6.12 0.58 25.61
CA MET A 1 4.67 0.25 25.63
C MET A 1 3.99 1.15 24.61
N SER A 2 3.53 0.61 23.48
CA SER A 2 2.72 1.37 22.53
C SER A 2 1.32 1.51 23.12
N THR A 3 0.97 2.71 23.56
CA THR A 3 -0.41 3.03 23.96
C THR A 3 -1.24 3.20 22.70
N ARG A 4 -2.34 2.45 22.59
CA ARG A 4 -3.33 2.64 21.53
C ARG A 4 -4.04 3.97 21.73
N ASP A 5 -4.15 4.76 20.67
CA ASP A 5 -5.03 5.93 20.66
C ASP A 5 -6.43 5.47 20.18
N LEU A 6 -7.38 5.47 21.11
CA LEU A 6 -8.79 5.16 20.84
C LEU A 6 -9.65 6.41 20.68
N ILE A 7 -9.07 7.59 20.86
CA ILE A 7 -9.77 8.87 20.84
C ILE A 7 -9.57 9.52 19.46
N GLY A 8 -8.32 9.58 18.97
CA GLY A 8 -7.98 10.30 17.74
C GLY A 8 -8.49 11.74 17.78
N TYR A 9 -9.16 12.18 16.72
CA TYR A 9 -9.81 13.49 16.71
C TYR A 9 -11.13 13.56 17.52
N GLY A 10 -11.68 12.43 17.94
CA GLY A 10 -12.94 12.35 18.65
C GLY A 10 -14.10 13.01 17.89
N ALA A 11 -14.97 13.71 18.61
CA ALA A 11 -16.14 14.39 18.03
C ALA A 11 -15.78 15.65 17.21
N ASN A 12 -14.53 16.10 17.22
CA ASN A 12 -14.11 17.38 16.66
C ASN A 12 -12.95 17.21 15.66
N PRO A 13 -13.18 16.55 14.51
CA PRO A 13 -12.17 16.43 13.46
C PRO A 13 -11.73 17.80 12.93
N PRO A 14 -10.46 17.95 12.53
CA PRO A 14 -9.97 19.21 11.99
C PRO A 14 -10.70 19.57 10.69
N VAL A 15 -10.87 20.88 10.46
CA VAL A 15 -11.40 21.36 9.19
C VAL A 15 -10.29 21.33 8.14
N VAL A 16 -10.33 20.32 7.28
CA VAL A 16 -9.40 20.21 6.14
C VAL A 16 -9.93 21.04 4.97
N LYS A 17 -9.04 21.89 4.41
CA LYS A 17 -9.30 22.64 3.17
C LYS A 17 -8.56 21.96 2.03
N TRP A 18 -9.30 21.17 1.25
CA TRP A 18 -8.73 20.53 0.07
C TRP A 18 -8.50 21.55 -1.06
N PRO A 19 -7.51 21.29 -1.93
CA PRO A 19 -7.28 22.12 -3.12
C PRO A 19 -8.57 22.32 -3.93
N ASN A 20 -8.66 23.46 -4.62
CA ASN A 20 -9.79 23.81 -5.49
C ASN A 20 -11.17 23.84 -4.80
N GLY A 21 -11.20 23.94 -3.46
CA GLY A 21 -12.44 23.92 -2.68
C GLY A 21 -13.15 22.56 -2.70
N ALA A 22 -12.42 21.48 -3.00
CA ALA A 22 -12.98 20.13 -3.00
C ALA A 22 -13.57 19.77 -1.62
N ARG A 23 -14.69 19.04 -1.64
CA ARG A 23 -15.35 18.57 -0.42
C ARG A 23 -14.87 17.19 0.02
N ILE A 24 -14.14 16.51 -0.85
CA ILE A 24 -13.70 15.13 -0.68
C ILE A 24 -12.37 14.98 -1.42
N ALA A 25 -11.45 14.23 -0.83
CA ALA A 25 -10.27 13.74 -1.53
C ALA A 25 -10.45 12.23 -1.73
N VAL A 26 -10.21 11.74 -2.93
CA VAL A 26 -10.31 10.32 -3.25
C VAL A 26 -8.92 9.84 -3.62
N SER A 27 -8.43 8.84 -2.89
CA SER A 27 -7.16 8.18 -3.20
C SER A 27 -7.47 6.87 -3.91
N VAL A 28 -7.05 6.77 -5.18
CA VAL A 28 -7.16 5.55 -5.97
C VAL A 28 -5.87 4.77 -5.82
N VAL A 29 -5.95 3.62 -5.14
CA VAL A 29 -4.82 2.75 -4.87
C VAL A 29 -4.90 1.51 -5.76
N VAL A 30 -3.79 1.16 -6.40
CA VAL A 30 -3.64 -0.07 -7.16
C VAL A 30 -2.52 -0.88 -6.53
N ASN A 31 -2.81 -2.03 -5.96
CA ASN A 31 -1.76 -2.94 -5.50
C ASN A 31 -1.17 -3.65 -6.72
N TYR A 32 0.15 -3.71 -6.78
CA TYR A 32 0.91 -4.46 -7.78
C TYR A 32 1.81 -5.46 -7.06
N GLU A 33 1.24 -6.64 -6.84
CA GLU A 33 1.76 -7.70 -5.97
C GLU A 33 2.16 -8.92 -6.80
N GLU A 34 1.64 -9.02 -8.03
CA GLU A 34 1.67 -10.22 -8.82
C GLU A 34 3.06 -10.59 -9.32
N GLY A 35 3.47 -11.81 -9.00
CA GLY A 35 4.84 -12.29 -9.14
C GLY A 35 5.67 -12.08 -7.88
N SER A 36 5.13 -11.60 -6.76
CA SER A 36 5.87 -11.47 -5.50
C SER A 36 5.21 -12.18 -4.32
N GLU A 37 4.08 -12.83 -4.56
CA GLU A 37 3.41 -13.73 -3.62
C GLU A 37 4.24 -14.97 -3.29
N TYR A 38 3.74 -15.78 -2.33
CA TYR A 38 4.36 -17.06 -2.01
C TYR A 38 4.36 -17.99 -3.22
N SER A 39 5.53 -18.50 -3.57
CA SER A 39 5.73 -19.39 -4.71
C SER A 39 6.77 -20.44 -4.42
N VAL A 40 6.41 -21.71 -4.67
CA VAL A 40 7.35 -22.83 -4.58
C VAL A 40 8.51 -22.66 -5.57
N LEU A 41 8.29 -21.95 -6.69
CA LEU A 41 9.35 -21.63 -7.66
C LEU A 41 10.41 -20.69 -7.09
N ASP A 42 10.06 -19.91 -6.07
CA ASP A 42 10.95 -18.97 -5.39
C ASP A 42 11.61 -19.61 -4.16
N GLY A 43 11.41 -20.91 -3.96
CA GLY A 43 11.92 -21.67 -2.83
C GLY A 43 11.08 -21.54 -1.56
N ASP A 44 9.89 -20.94 -1.63
CA ASP A 44 9.00 -20.88 -0.48
C ASP A 44 8.47 -22.28 -0.13
N PRO A 45 8.23 -22.56 1.17
CA PRO A 45 7.73 -23.86 1.59
C PRO A 45 6.27 -24.12 1.18
N ARG A 46 5.59 -23.12 0.62
CA ARG A 46 4.19 -23.18 0.20
C ARG A 46 3.90 -22.21 -0.94
N GLN A 47 2.82 -22.50 -1.66
CA GLN A 47 2.17 -21.59 -2.59
C GLN A 47 1.33 -20.53 -1.87
N GLU A 48 0.99 -19.47 -2.59
CA GLU A 48 -0.01 -18.52 -2.14
C GLU A 48 -1.40 -19.15 -2.12
N THR A 49 -2.13 -18.89 -1.05
CA THR A 49 -3.47 -19.43 -0.80
C THR A 49 -4.55 -18.35 -0.84
N GLY A 50 -4.16 -17.07 -0.84
CA GLY A 50 -5.03 -15.95 -1.18
C GLY A 50 -5.34 -15.97 -2.67
N GLY A 51 -6.60 -15.70 -3.02
CA GLY A 51 -7.07 -15.74 -4.41
C GLY A 51 -8.59 -15.63 -4.49
N GLU A 52 -9.14 -15.79 -5.69
CA GLU A 52 -10.60 -15.78 -5.93
C GLU A 52 -11.30 -17.03 -5.39
N SER A 53 -10.56 -18.13 -5.23
CA SER A 53 -11.06 -19.41 -4.71
C SER A 53 -10.04 -20.04 -3.77
N PRO A 54 -10.47 -20.76 -2.72
CA PRO A 54 -9.56 -21.51 -1.87
C PRO A 54 -8.72 -22.49 -2.70
N SER A 55 -7.41 -22.51 -2.46
CA SER A 55 -6.50 -23.48 -3.09
C SER A 55 -6.83 -24.91 -2.63
N PRO A 56 -7.00 -25.88 -3.54
CA PRO A 56 -7.17 -27.29 -3.18
C PRO A 56 -5.84 -28.02 -2.95
N MET A 57 -4.70 -27.36 -3.20
CA MET A 57 -3.37 -27.97 -3.20
C MET A 57 -2.76 -28.01 -1.79
N GLY A 58 -1.95 -29.05 -1.51
CA GLY A 58 -1.21 -29.16 -0.26
C GLY A 58 0.00 -28.22 -0.20
N PRO A 59 0.59 -28.00 0.99
CA PRO A 59 1.83 -27.24 1.11
C PRO A 59 2.97 -27.86 0.29
N GLY A 60 3.74 -27.02 -0.39
CA GLY A 60 4.87 -27.42 -1.24
C GLY A 60 4.47 -27.84 -2.66
N GLU A 61 3.17 -27.83 -2.98
CA GLU A 61 2.67 -28.04 -4.34
C GLU A 61 2.37 -26.71 -5.01
N ARG A 62 2.50 -26.68 -6.35
CA ARG A 62 2.07 -25.53 -7.15
C ARG A 62 0.57 -25.57 -7.36
N ASP A 63 -0.09 -24.42 -7.19
CA ASP A 63 -1.47 -24.22 -7.59
C ASP A 63 -1.50 -23.41 -8.88
N LEU A 64 -1.47 -24.11 -10.02
CA LEU A 64 -1.43 -23.48 -11.34
C LEU A 64 -2.66 -22.63 -11.64
N ALA A 65 -3.82 -22.96 -11.04
CA ALA A 65 -5.01 -22.15 -11.18
C ALA A 65 -4.83 -20.82 -10.44
N ASN A 66 -4.35 -20.86 -9.19
CA ASN A 66 -4.09 -19.64 -8.42
C ASN A 66 -2.99 -18.78 -9.05
N GLU A 67 -1.89 -19.40 -9.50
CA GLU A 67 -0.83 -18.70 -10.24
C GLU A 67 -1.41 -17.97 -11.47
N SER A 68 -2.31 -18.60 -12.24
CA SER A 68 -2.95 -17.96 -13.40
C SER A 68 -3.84 -16.76 -13.04
N PHE A 69 -4.43 -16.73 -11.84
CA PHE A 69 -5.16 -15.56 -11.35
C PHE A 69 -4.22 -14.37 -11.11
N TYR A 70 -3.07 -14.62 -10.48
CA TYR A 70 -2.02 -13.60 -10.30
C TYR A 70 -1.45 -13.15 -11.65
N GLU A 71 -1.16 -14.07 -12.56
CA GLU A 71 -0.68 -13.73 -13.91
C GLU A 71 -1.65 -12.80 -14.66
N TYR A 72 -2.98 -12.94 -14.47
CA TYR A 72 -3.93 -12.05 -15.12
C TYR A 72 -3.77 -10.59 -14.70
N GLY A 73 -3.46 -10.34 -13.42
CA GLY A 73 -3.22 -9.00 -12.89
C GLY A 73 -2.06 -8.29 -13.60
N SER A 74 -0.91 -8.96 -13.68
CA SER A 74 0.30 -8.42 -14.32
C SER A 74 0.22 -8.40 -15.86
N ARG A 75 -0.43 -9.38 -16.48
CA ARG A 75 -0.53 -9.48 -17.96
C ARG A 75 -1.59 -8.56 -18.55
N VAL A 76 -2.70 -8.33 -17.85
CA VAL A 76 -3.90 -7.68 -18.41
C VAL A 76 -4.47 -6.62 -17.49
N GLY A 77 -4.61 -6.92 -16.20
CA GLY A 77 -5.25 -6.07 -15.20
C GLY A 77 -4.61 -4.68 -15.11
N VAL A 78 -3.30 -4.64 -14.84
CA VAL A 78 -2.53 -3.41 -14.64
C VAL A 78 -2.65 -2.44 -15.84
N TRP A 79 -2.50 -2.95 -17.06
CA TRP A 79 -2.61 -2.15 -18.27
C TRP A 79 -4.02 -1.62 -18.52
N ARG A 80 -5.04 -2.44 -18.22
CA ARG A 80 -6.43 -2.01 -18.32
C ARG A 80 -6.74 -0.91 -17.31
N LEU A 81 -6.29 -1.05 -16.08
CA LEU A 81 -6.48 -0.05 -15.03
C LEU A 81 -5.82 1.28 -15.39
N MET A 82 -4.56 1.26 -15.85
CA MET A 82 -3.86 2.46 -16.32
C MET A 82 -4.63 3.16 -17.46
N ARG A 83 -5.08 2.42 -18.49
CA ARG A 83 -5.91 2.99 -19.57
C ARG A 83 -7.23 3.60 -19.06
N VAL A 84 -7.88 2.97 -18.08
CA VAL A 84 -9.12 3.50 -17.49
C VAL A 84 -8.83 4.77 -16.70
N MET A 85 -7.77 4.80 -15.91
CA MET A 85 -7.37 6.00 -15.14
C MET A 85 -6.98 7.15 -16.08
N GLU A 86 -6.18 6.88 -17.11
CA GLU A 86 -5.83 7.84 -18.16
C GLU A 86 -7.08 8.42 -18.84
N LYS A 87 -7.99 7.56 -19.29
CA LYS A 87 -9.25 7.98 -19.94
C LYS A 87 -10.09 8.92 -19.07
N ASN A 88 -10.03 8.75 -17.75
CA ASN A 88 -10.79 9.57 -16.81
C ASN A 88 -9.96 10.70 -16.17
N ASN A 89 -8.72 10.91 -16.62
CA ASN A 89 -7.78 11.88 -16.06
C ASN A 89 -7.61 11.75 -14.53
N VAL A 90 -7.53 10.50 -14.04
CA VAL A 90 -7.32 10.16 -12.64
C VAL A 90 -5.86 9.74 -12.46
N LYS A 91 -5.21 10.25 -11.42
CA LYS A 91 -3.94 9.71 -10.94
C LYS A 91 -4.20 8.82 -9.74
N GLY A 92 -3.36 7.81 -9.57
CA GLY A 92 -3.43 6.87 -8.47
C GLY A 92 -2.04 6.59 -7.92
N THR A 93 -2.03 5.88 -6.80
CA THR A 93 -0.82 5.43 -6.12
C THR A 93 -0.74 3.92 -6.24
N PHE A 94 0.35 3.43 -6.82
CA PHE A 94 0.61 2.01 -7.01
C PHE A 94 1.39 1.48 -5.82
N PHE A 95 0.76 0.64 -5.01
CA PHE A 95 1.40 -0.05 -3.90
C PHE A 95 2.12 -1.26 -4.49
N ALA A 96 3.42 -1.10 -4.78
CA ALA A 96 4.16 -2.07 -5.57
C ALA A 96 5.19 -2.83 -4.71
N CYS A 97 5.15 -4.16 -4.80
CA CYS A 97 6.22 -4.99 -4.25
C CYS A 97 7.44 -4.94 -5.18
N ALA A 98 8.63 -4.87 -4.62
CA ALA A 98 9.86 -4.76 -5.41
C ALA A 98 10.04 -5.92 -6.41
N LEU A 99 9.90 -7.17 -5.94
CA LEU A 99 10.05 -8.35 -6.79
C LEU A 99 9.03 -8.40 -7.95
N ALA A 100 7.82 -7.86 -7.76
CA ALA A 100 6.82 -7.80 -8.82
C ALA A 100 7.26 -6.87 -9.97
N LEU A 101 7.87 -5.72 -9.63
CA LEU A 101 8.43 -4.80 -10.62
C LEU A 101 9.70 -5.35 -11.30
N GLU A 102 10.52 -6.12 -10.57
CA GLU A 102 11.68 -6.81 -11.17
C GLU A 102 11.26 -7.83 -12.22
N ARG A 103 10.17 -8.56 -11.97
CA ARG A 103 9.65 -9.59 -12.90
C ARG A 103 8.91 -9.01 -14.10
N ASN A 104 8.38 -7.80 -13.98
CA ASN A 104 7.71 -7.10 -15.07
C ASN A 104 8.28 -5.68 -15.24
N PRO A 105 9.50 -5.56 -15.83
CA PRO A 105 10.27 -4.33 -15.84
C PRO A 105 9.64 -3.19 -16.65
N GLU A 106 8.61 -3.46 -17.45
CA GLU A 106 7.89 -2.43 -18.22
C GLU A 106 6.87 -1.65 -17.35
N VAL A 107 6.36 -2.25 -16.27
CA VAL A 107 5.27 -1.66 -15.48
C VAL A 107 5.74 -0.45 -14.67
N GLY A 108 6.87 -0.56 -13.97
CA GLY A 108 7.41 0.53 -13.15
C GLY A 108 7.58 1.84 -13.93
N PRO A 109 8.33 1.83 -15.05
CA PRO A 109 8.52 3.03 -15.88
C PRO A 109 7.22 3.55 -16.48
N GLU A 110 6.27 2.68 -16.81
CA GLU A 110 4.97 3.10 -17.35
C GLU A 110 4.11 3.83 -16.29
N ILE A 111 4.09 3.33 -15.05
CA ILE A 111 3.41 3.99 -13.93
C ILE A 111 3.92 5.43 -13.80
N ILE A 112 5.25 5.61 -13.81
CA ILE A 112 5.89 6.92 -13.72
C ILE A 112 5.60 7.78 -14.96
N ARG A 113 5.68 7.19 -16.17
CA ARG A 113 5.40 7.90 -17.43
C ARG A 113 3.98 8.47 -17.45
N GLN A 114 3.01 7.74 -16.90
CA GLN A 114 1.62 8.20 -16.77
C GLN A 114 1.40 9.18 -15.61
N GLY A 115 2.43 9.50 -14.81
CA GLY A 115 2.34 10.45 -13.70
C GLY A 115 1.60 9.90 -12.48
N HIS A 116 1.60 8.59 -12.30
CA HIS A 116 1.15 7.92 -11.08
C HIS A 116 2.29 7.87 -10.05
N GLU A 117 1.95 7.70 -8.77
CA GLU A 117 2.93 7.47 -7.70
C GLU A 117 3.24 5.97 -7.58
N VAL A 118 4.48 5.63 -7.22
CA VAL A 118 4.86 4.29 -6.77
C VAL A 118 5.18 4.33 -5.27
N MET A 119 4.39 3.61 -4.48
CA MET A 119 4.59 3.40 -3.04
C MET A 119 5.31 2.08 -2.80
N GLY A 120 6.16 2.03 -1.76
CA GLY A 120 6.77 0.78 -1.32
C GLY A 120 5.74 -0.15 -0.68
N HIS A 121 5.56 -1.35 -1.25
CA HIS A 121 4.69 -2.38 -0.71
C HIS A 121 5.43 -3.65 -0.26
N GLY A 122 6.64 -3.48 0.29
CA GLY A 122 7.52 -4.58 0.69
C GLY A 122 8.47 -5.05 -0.41
N ASN A 123 9.48 -5.83 0.00
CA ASN A 123 10.41 -6.45 -0.95
C ASN A 123 9.71 -7.55 -1.74
N ARG A 124 8.96 -8.39 -1.02
CA ARG A 124 7.97 -9.33 -1.54
C ARG A 124 6.62 -9.05 -0.89
N TRP A 125 5.58 -9.72 -1.38
CA TRP A 125 4.27 -9.68 -0.74
C TRP A 125 4.23 -10.67 0.44
N GLU A 126 4.85 -10.30 1.55
CA GLU A 126 5.13 -11.18 2.72
C GLU A 126 4.69 -10.57 4.06
N GLU A 127 4.51 -11.38 5.09
CA GLU A 127 4.02 -10.93 6.40
C GLU A 127 5.11 -10.31 7.27
N TYR A 128 5.33 -9.01 7.10
CA TYR A 128 6.31 -8.22 7.88
C TYR A 128 6.12 -8.36 9.40
N TYR A 129 4.88 -8.54 9.88
CA TYR A 129 4.60 -8.78 11.30
C TYR A 129 5.18 -10.08 11.88
N LYS A 130 5.69 -10.98 11.04
CA LYS A 130 6.39 -12.21 11.46
C LYS A 130 7.93 -12.07 11.42
N MET A 131 8.46 -10.99 10.87
CA MET A 131 9.90 -10.78 10.74
C MET A 131 10.51 -10.31 12.07
N ASP A 132 11.76 -10.71 12.31
CA ASP A 132 12.60 -10.00 13.26
C ASP A 132 12.99 -8.62 12.72
N ARG A 133 13.42 -7.72 13.62
CA ARG A 133 13.69 -6.32 13.28
C ARG A 133 14.80 -6.16 12.22
N ASP A 134 15.83 -6.99 12.25
CA ASP A 134 16.98 -6.84 11.35
C ASP A 134 16.63 -7.31 9.93
N SER A 135 15.93 -8.45 9.82
CA SER A 135 15.38 -8.93 8.55
C SER A 135 14.40 -7.93 7.95
N GLU A 136 13.52 -7.36 8.77
CA GLU A 136 12.56 -6.35 8.31
C GLU A 136 13.24 -5.08 7.80
N ARG A 137 14.27 -4.58 8.52
CA ARG A 137 15.04 -3.41 8.09
C ARG A 137 15.70 -3.65 6.73
N GLU A 138 16.31 -4.82 6.55
CA GLU A 138 16.95 -5.18 5.30
C GLU A 138 15.93 -5.32 4.16
N ALA A 139 14.76 -5.90 4.43
CA ALA A 139 13.69 -6.00 3.44
C ALA A 139 13.18 -4.61 3.01
N ILE A 140 13.02 -3.65 3.94
CA ILE A 140 12.68 -2.26 3.59
C ILE A 140 13.76 -1.65 2.69
N ARG A 141 15.04 -1.79 3.07
CA ARG A 141 16.17 -1.26 2.31
C ARG A 141 16.23 -1.82 0.88
N GLN A 142 16.08 -3.14 0.73
CA GLN A 142 16.07 -3.82 -0.56
C GLN A 142 14.90 -3.38 -1.43
N ALA A 143 13.71 -3.23 -0.82
CA ALA A 143 12.52 -2.78 -1.53
C ALA A 143 12.72 -1.37 -2.10
N VAL A 144 13.24 -0.45 -1.29
CA VAL A 144 13.55 0.93 -1.71
C VAL A 144 14.53 0.94 -2.88
N GLU A 145 15.64 0.21 -2.78
CA GLU A 145 16.66 0.15 -3.82
C GLU A 145 16.09 -0.40 -5.14
N SER A 146 15.38 -1.52 -5.05
CA SER A 146 14.82 -2.20 -6.22
C SER A 146 13.70 -1.38 -6.88
N ILE A 147 12.76 -0.82 -6.12
CA ILE A 147 11.69 0.03 -6.65
C ILE A 147 12.28 1.27 -7.32
N THR A 148 13.29 1.90 -6.71
CA THR A 148 13.98 3.06 -7.30
C THR A 148 14.61 2.68 -8.64
N ARG A 149 15.29 1.53 -8.71
CA ARG A 149 15.94 1.04 -9.93
C ARG A 149 14.94 0.67 -11.02
N THR A 150 13.84 0.00 -10.67
CA THR A 150 12.88 -0.57 -11.62
C THR A 150 11.86 0.45 -12.12
N SER A 151 11.45 1.41 -11.29
CA SER A 151 10.51 2.46 -11.70
C SER A 151 11.19 3.77 -12.14
N GLY A 152 12.44 4.00 -11.73
CA GLY A 152 13.15 5.26 -11.92
C GLY A 152 12.80 6.34 -10.89
N GLN A 153 11.92 6.04 -9.92
CA GLN A 153 11.59 6.94 -8.82
C GLN A 153 11.63 6.20 -7.48
N ARG A 154 12.17 6.87 -6.46
CA ARG A 154 12.22 6.34 -5.11
C ARG A 154 10.81 6.42 -4.47
N PRO A 155 10.33 5.38 -3.77
CA PRO A 155 9.08 5.47 -3.04
C PRO A 155 9.20 6.39 -1.83
N ILE A 156 8.21 7.26 -1.65
CA ILE A 156 8.10 8.19 -0.49
C ILE A 156 7.02 7.78 0.50
N GLY A 157 6.16 6.82 0.14
CA GLY A 157 5.20 6.20 1.04
C GLY A 157 5.55 4.73 1.31
N TRP A 158 4.99 4.17 2.39
CA TRP A 158 5.15 2.75 2.72
C TRP A 158 3.87 2.08 3.23
N TYR A 159 3.59 0.88 2.74
CA TYR A 159 2.52 -0.01 3.21
C TYR A 159 2.97 -1.47 3.23
N THR A 160 2.54 -2.26 4.21
CA THR A 160 2.91 -3.69 4.34
C THR A 160 1.72 -4.60 4.12
N ARG A 161 1.98 -5.82 3.62
CA ARG A 161 0.94 -6.85 3.43
C ARG A 161 0.22 -7.13 4.75
N TYR A 162 -1.11 -7.03 4.73
CA TYR A 162 -2.05 -7.22 5.84
C TYR A 162 -1.87 -6.24 7.01
N GLY A 163 -0.67 -6.15 7.57
CA GLY A 163 -0.38 -5.22 8.64
C GLY A 163 1.11 -5.21 9.04
N PRO A 164 1.51 -4.15 9.75
CA PRO A 164 2.88 -3.95 10.16
C PRO A 164 3.26 -4.86 11.34
N SER A 165 4.57 -5.04 11.54
CA SER A 165 5.17 -5.49 12.79
C SER A 165 5.14 -4.38 13.85
N LEU A 166 5.60 -4.71 15.07
CA LEU A 166 5.83 -3.70 16.11
C LEU A 166 6.95 -2.71 15.74
N ASN A 167 7.83 -3.06 14.80
CA ASN A 167 8.98 -2.26 14.39
C ASN A 167 8.75 -1.46 13.11
N THR A 168 7.81 -1.87 12.24
CA THR A 168 7.70 -1.34 10.86
C THR A 168 7.73 0.18 10.79
N ARG A 169 6.88 0.87 11.56
CA ARG A 169 6.81 2.34 11.50
C ARG A 169 8.11 3.00 11.93
N GLU A 170 8.76 2.46 12.95
CA GLU A 170 10.05 2.95 13.42
C GLU A 170 11.14 2.72 12.38
N LEU A 171 11.16 1.55 11.74
CA LEU A 171 12.13 1.23 10.68
C LEU A 171 11.91 2.07 9.41
N VAL A 172 10.66 2.30 9.01
CA VAL A 172 10.30 3.20 7.90
C VAL A 172 10.76 4.62 8.20
N PHE A 173 10.55 5.10 9.43
CA PHE A 173 11.04 6.39 9.87
C PHE A 173 12.59 6.46 9.86
N GLU A 174 13.26 5.43 10.35
CA GLU A 174 14.72 5.33 10.45
C GLU A 174 15.42 5.24 9.09
N GLU A 175 14.76 4.65 8.08
CA GLU A 175 15.27 4.59 6.71
C GLU A 175 15.46 6.01 6.14
N GLY A 176 14.61 6.96 6.53
CA GLY A 176 14.87 8.40 6.42
C GLY A 176 14.49 9.06 5.10
N GLY A 177 14.04 8.31 4.08
CA GLY A 177 13.59 8.87 2.81
C GLY A 177 12.09 8.70 2.53
N PHE A 178 11.30 8.29 3.53
CA PHE A 178 9.84 8.23 3.47
C PHE A 178 9.21 9.46 4.12
N GLU A 179 8.06 9.87 3.60
CA GLU A 179 7.26 11.01 4.09
C GLU A 179 6.04 10.58 4.89
N TYR A 180 5.48 9.39 4.58
CA TYR A 180 4.27 8.90 5.23
C TYR A 180 4.15 7.36 5.17
N ASP A 181 3.30 6.81 6.03
CA ASP A 181 2.92 5.40 5.98
C ASP A 181 1.40 5.20 5.95
N CYS A 182 0.98 4.07 5.36
CA CYS A 182 -0.43 3.70 5.22
C CYS A 182 -0.81 2.47 6.06
N ASN A 183 -0.06 2.14 7.12
CA ASN A 183 -0.24 0.91 7.90
C ASN A 183 -1.27 1.04 9.03
N ALA A 184 -2.24 1.94 8.88
CA ALA A 184 -3.30 2.18 9.85
C ALA A 184 -4.66 2.22 9.15
N TYR A 185 -5.74 1.91 9.87
CA TYR A 185 -7.10 1.76 9.31
C TYR A 185 -8.16 2.46 10.16
N ASN A 186 -7.76 3.51 10.87
CA ASN A 186 -8.43 3.99 12.08
C ASN A 186 -8.89 5.45 12.01
N ASP A 187 -8.87 6.09 10.85
CA ASP A 187 -9.40 7.45 10.66
C ASP A 187 -9.79 7.71 9.20
N ASP A 188 -10.67 8.68 8.98
CA ASP A 188 -11.09 9.17 7.66
C ASP A 188 -10.19 10.32 7.16
N LEU A 189 -9.28 10.81 8.00
CA LEU A 189 -8.35 11.88 7.71
C LEU A 189 -6.90 11.47 8.04
N PRO A 190 -5.89 12.00 7.31
CA PRO A 190 -4.50 11.88 7.72
C PRO A 190 -4.26 12.52 9.09
N TYR A 191 -3.35 11.94 9.88
CA TYR A 191 -2.97 12.46 11.19
C TYR A 191 -1.48 12.27 11.44
N TYR A 192 -0.95 13.03 12.40
CA TYR A 192 0.43 12.88 12.84
C TYR A 192 0.51 12.02 14.10
N THR A 193 1.37 11.01 14.08
CA THR A 193 1.86 10.31 15.28
C THR A 193 3.27 10.80 15.63
N GLN A 194 3.83 10.32 16.73
CA GLN A 194 5.22 10.56 17.10
C GLN A 194 6.06 9.31 16.89
N VAL A 195 7.23 9.46 16.26
CA VAL A 195 8.28 8.45 16.18
C VAL A 195 9.58 9.11 16.63
N HIS A 196 10.24 8.57 17.66
CA HIS A 196 11.45 9.16 18.25
C HIS A 196 11.31 10.66 18.60
N GLY A 197 10.12 11.07 19.06
CA GLY A 197 9.80 12.45 19.42
C GLY A 197 9.63 13.42 18.23
N LYS A 198 9.58 12.90 17.00
CA LYS A 198 9.36 13.67 15.77
C LYS A 198 7.99 13.32 15.16
N PRO A 199 7.31 14.30 14.55
CA PRO A 199 6.03 14.06 13.89
C PRO A 199 6.22 13.13 12.69
N TRP A 200 5.29 12.19 12.54
CA TRP A 200 5.24 11.24 11.43
C TRP A 200 3.84 11.19 10.85
N LEU A 201 3.71 11.36 9.54
CA LEU A 201 2.41 11.40 8.87
C LEU A 201 1.90 9.98 8.64
N VAL A 202 0.70 9.72 9.15
CA VAL A 202 -0.07 8.52 8.84
C VAL A 202 -1.21 8.93 7.92
N VAL A 203 -1.28 8.29 6.75
CA VAL A 203 -2.43 8.37 5.85
C VAL A 203 -3.14 7.03 5.97
N PRO A 204 -4.21 6.89 6.78
CA PRO A 204 -4.87 5.61 6.98
C PRO A 204 -5.26 4.98 5.64
N TYR A 205 -5.25 3.66 5.51
CA TYR A 205 -5.76 2.92 4.35
C TYR A 205 -7.12 2.30 4.67
N SER A 206 -7.81 1.74 3.68
CA SER A 206 -9.08 1.02 3.89
C SER A 206 -8.96 -0.47 3.56
N MET A 207 -9.37 -1.31 4.50
CA MET A 207 -9.63 -2.74 4.26
C MET A 207 -11.09 -3.01 3.88
N GLU A 208 -11.99 -2.08 4.19
CA GLU A 208 -13.40 -2.13 3.85
C GLU A 208 -13.59 -1.60 2.42
N GLY A 209 -13.95 -2.49 1.50
CA GLY A 209 -14.16 -2.15 0.08
C GLY A 209 -12.86 -1.95 -0.70
N LYS A 210 -12.02 -3.00 -0.79
CA LYS A 210 -10.71 -3.14 -1.48
C LYS A 210 -10.57 -2.61 -2.94
N ARG A 211 -11.11 -1.43 -3.26
CA ARG A 211 -11.10 -0.79 -4.59
C ARG A 211 -11.04 0.74 -4.54
N PHE A 212 -11.40 1.42 -3.44
CA PHE A 212 -11.30 2.89 -3.32
C PHE A 212 -11.08 3.35 -1.88
N GLN A 213 -10.22 4.35 -1.68
CA GLN A 213 -10.17 5.09 -0.43
C GLN A 213 -10.80 6.48 -0.60
N VAL A 214 -11.71 6.83 0.32
CA VAL A 214 -12.42 8.10 0.33
C VAL A 214 -12.06 8.87 1.61
N LEU A 215 -11.36 10.00 1.48
CA LEU A 215 -11.13 10.94 2.57
C LEU A 215 -12.25 11.99 2.53
N ALA A 216 -13.29 11.78 3.34
CA ALA A 216 -14.49 12.61 3.32
C ALA A 216 -14.42 13.79 4.32
N ARG A 217 -14.91 14.96 3.90
CA ARG A 217 -15.35 16.00 4.83
C ARG A 217 -16.71 15.61 5.40
N ARG A 218 -16.84 15.45 6.72
CA ARG A 218 -18.16 15.45 7.36
C ARG A 218 -18.75 16.85 7.19
N VAL A 219 -19.81 16.97 6.39
CA VAL A 219 -20.65 18.17 6.39
C VAL A 219 -21.76 17.91 7.38
N ASP A 220 -21.65 18.47 8.58
CA ASP A 220 -22.79 18.55 9.48
C ASP A 220 -23.85 19.44 8.84
N HIS A 221 -24.95 18.81 8.44
CA HIS A 221 -26.19 19.49 8.14
C HIS A 221 -26.96 19.70 9.45
N THR A 222 -26.53 20.67 10.25
CA THR A 222 -27.32 21.21 11.37
C THR A 222 -27.14 22.72 11.49
N GLN A 223 -27.60 23.44 10.47
CA GLN A 223 -28.16 24.78 10.67
C GLN A 223 -29.67 24.71 10.48
N ARG A 224 -30.38 24.91 11.60
CA ARG A 224 -31.76 25.38 11.87
C ARG A 224 -32.07 24.85 13.27
N PHE A 225 -32.12 25.67 14.31
CA PHE A 225 -33.14 26.69 14.56
C PHE A 225 -32.57 27.92 15.30
N LEU A 226 -33.00 29.10 14.83
CA LEU A 226 -32.95 30.46 15.42
C LEU A 226 -31.61 30.99 15.93
#